data_AF-A9IRQ3-F1
#
_entry.id   AF-A9IRQ3-F1
#
_cell.length_a   1.000
_cell.length_b   1.000
_cell.length_c   1.000
_cell.angle_alpha   90.00
_cell.angle_beta   90.00
_cell.angle_gamma   90.00
#
_symmetry.space_group_name_H-M   'P 1'
#
loop_
_entity.id
_entity.type
_entity.pdbx_description
1 polymer ?
#
loop_
_entity_poly.entity_id
_entity_poly.type
_entity_poly.pdbx_seq_one_letter_code
_entity_poly.pdbx_strand_id
1 'polypeptide(L)' 'MQDLSQHPRAGKYNDGAGLLLHKRKDGGAQWLYLYTIHGRRREMGLGALRHVSFKKARELANQWRSVLHISLLNT' A
#
# COMPACT_ATOMS: atom_id res chain seq x y z
N MET A 1 -3.99 -30.49 17.89
CA MET A 1 -3.08 -30.28 16.75
C MET A 1 -3.38 -28.93 16.14
N GLN A 2 -2.48 -27.95 16.25
CA GLN A 2 -2.60 -26.67 15.54
C GLN A 2 -1.99 -26.84 14.15
N ASP A 3 -2.78 -26.56 13.12
CA ASP A 3 -2.35 -26.53 11.72
C ASP A 3 -1.27 -25.46 11.53
N LEU A 4 -0.08 -25.89 11.09
CA LEU A 4 1.12 -25.09 10.86
C LEU A 4 1.25 -24.64 9.39
N SER A 5 0.16 -24.52 8.65
CA SER A 5 0.19 -23.86 7.34
C SER A 5 0.19 -22.32 7.51
N GLN A 6 1.37 -21.76 7.82
CA GLN A 6 1.60 -20.31 7.99
C GLN A 6 1.42 -19.53 6.68
N HIS A 7 0.20 -19.45 6.18
CA HIS A 7 -0.20 -18.46 5.20
C HIS A 7 -0.46 -17.15 5.96
N PRO A 8 0.12 -16.01 5.55
CA PRO A 8 -0.15 -14.74 6.20
C PRO A 8 -1.67 -14.52 6.26
N ARG A 9 -2.22 -14.23 7.44
CA ARG A 9 -3.67 -14.05 7.61
C ARG A 9 -4.17 -12.90 6.72
N ALA A 10 -5.45 -12.91 6.36
CA ALA A 10 -6.03 -11.72 5.72
C ALA A 10 -5.83 -10.50 6.63
N GLY A 11 -5.50 -9.35 6.05
CA GLY A 11 -5.16 -8.16 6.82
C GLY A 11 -4.43 -7.09 6.02
N LYS A 12 -4.20 -5.96 6.69
CA LYS A 12 -3.44 -4.81 6.20
C LYS A 12 -2.04 -4.84 6.85
N TYR A 13 -1.00 -4.90 6.03
CA TYR A 13 0.40 -4.99 6.45
C TYR A 13 1.15 -3.73 6.03
N ASN A 14 1.71 -2.98 6.98
CA ASN A 14 2.42 -1.74 6.70
C ASN A 14 3.89 -2.03 6.38
N ASP A 15 4.39 -1.46 5.28
CA ASP A 15 5.82 -1.45 4.93
C ASP A 15 6.53 -0.13 5.34
N GLY A 16 5.76 0.83 5.87
CA GLY A 16 6.24 2.16 6.19
C GLY A 16 6.12 3.14 5.01
N ALA A 17 6.39 4.42 5.28
CA ALA A 17 6.25 5.52 4.32
C ALA A 17 4.87 5.59 3.62
N GLY A 18 3.81 5.07 4.24
CA GLY A 18 2.46 5.01 3.67
C GLY A 18 2.22 3.84 2.71
N LEU A 19 3.19 2.95 2.47
CA LEU A 19 2.98 1.75 1.69
C LEU A 19 2.36 0.63 2.54
N LEU A 20 1.32 -0.01 2.01
CA LEU A 20 0.58 -1.06 2.68
C LEU A 20 0.25 -2.21 1.71
N LEU A 21 0.41 -3.45 2.16
CA LEU A 21 -0.16 -4.63 1.49
C LEU A 21 -1.51 -4.97 2.13
N HIS A 22 -2.57 -4.95 1.33
CA HIS A 22 -3.88 -5.44 1.74
C HIS A 22 -4.09 -6.85 1.20
N LYS A 23 -3.97 -7.87 2.08
CA LYS A 23 -4.26 -9.27 1.78
C LYS A 23 -5.71 -9.58 2.16
N ARG A 24 -6.49 -10.07 1.21
CA ARG A 24 -7.91 -10.40 1.36
C ARG A 24 -8.08 -11.86 1.79
N LYS A 25 -9.28 -12.19 2.31
CA LYS A 25 -9.64 -13.56 2.71
C LYS A 25 -9.69 -14.54 1.54
N ASP A 26 -9.96 -14.04 0.34
CA ASP A 26 -10.02 -14.81 -0.91
C ASP A 26 -8.63 -15.13 -1.51
N GLY A 27 -7.55 -14.83 -0.78
CA GLY A 27 -6.16 -15.03 -1.24
C GLY A 27 -5.61 -13.92 -2.15
N GLY A 28 -6.46 -13.00 -2.63
CA GLY A 28 -6.02 -11.84 -3.38
C GLY A 28 -5.25 -10.84 -2.51
N ALA A 29 -4.30 -10.12 -3.09
CA ALA A 29 -3.60 -9.05 -2.41
C ALA A 29 -3.31 -7.87 -3.34
N GLN A 30 -3.29 -6.65 -2.78
CA GLN A 30 -2.98 -5.43 -3.50
C GLN A 30 -2.14 -4.47 -2.66
N TRP A 31 -1.31 -3.70 -3.33
CA TRP A 31 -0.57 -2.59 -2.73
C TRP A 31 -1.46 -1.35 -2.65
N LEU A 32 -1.45 -0.69 -1.50
CA LEU A 32 -2.11 0.57 -1.26
C LEU A 32 -1.06 1.62 -0.84
N TYR A 33 -1.22 2.84 -1.32
CA TYR A 33 -0.51 4.01 -0.83
C TYR A 33 -1.47 4.86 0.01
N LEU A 34 -1.11 5.07 1.27
CA LEU A 34 -1.84 5.87 2.24
C LEU A 34 -1.17 7.23 2.37
N TYR A 35 -1.94 8.29 2.17
CA TYR A 35 -1.46 9.65 2.18
C TYR A 35 -2.49 10.61 2.76
N THR A 36 -2.04 11.83 3.09
CA THR A 36 -2.90 12.89 3.62
C THR A 36 -2.81 14.10 2.69
N ILE A 37 -3.95 14.63 2.28
CA ILE A 37 -4.05 15.87 1.51
C ILE A 37 -5.16 16.74 2.13
N HIS A 38 -4.87 18.02 2.35
CA HIS A 38 -5.78 18.96 3.05
C HIS A 38 -6.36 18.39 4.36
N GLY A 39 -5.50 17.80 5.20
CA GLY A 39 -5.88 17.22 6.50
C GLY A 39 -6.71 15.93 6.42
N ARG A 40 -7.02 15.41 5.22
CA ARG A 40 -7.82 14.19 5.04
C ARG A 40 -6.96 13.03 4.56
N ARG A 41 -7.05 11.90 5.28
CA ARG A 41 -6.39 10.65 4.92
C ARG A 41 -7.11 9.97 3.76
N ARG A 42 -6.34 9.48 2.79
CA ARG A 42 -6.81 8.81 1.57
C ARG A 42 -6.01 7.53 1.33
N GLU A 43 -6.58 6.59 0.58
CA GLU A 43 -5.91 5.38 0.10
C GLU A 43 -5.97 5.34 -1.43
N MET A 44 -4.86 4.98 -2.08
CA MET A 44 -4.78 4.76 -3.53
C MET A 44 -4.24 3.37 -3.81
N GLY A 45 -4.88 2.62 -4.72
CA GLY A 45 -4.36 1.34 -5.19
C GLY A 45 -3.15 1.52 -6.10
N LEU A 46 -2.06 0.80 -5.80
CA LEU A 46 -0.85 0.74 -6.64
C LEU A 46 -0.83 -0.51 -7.55
N GLY A 47 -1.75 -1.46 -7.33
CA GLY A 47 -1.94 -2.66 -8.15
C GLY A 47 -1.92 -3.96 -7.35
N ALA A 48 -2.31 -5.06 -8.01
CA ALA A 48 -2.34 -6.39 -7.41
C ALA A 48 -0.93 -6.93 -7.17
N LEU A 49 -0.72 -7.65 -6.06
CA LEU A 49 0.58 -8.25 -5.69
C LEU A 49 1.17 -9.14 -6.79
N ARG A 50 0.31 -9.85 -7.53
CA ARG A 50 0.71 -10.72 -8.66
C ARG A 50 1.28 -9.96 -9.87
N HIS A 51 0.99 -8.67 -10.01
CA HIS A 51 1.43 -7.84 -11.15
C HIS A 51 2.46 -6.78 -10.72
N VAL A 52 2.43 -6.35 -9.46
CA VAL A 52 3.28 -5.29 -8.93
C VAL A 52 4.16 -5.88 -7.84
N SER A 53 5.45 -6.01 -8.15
CA SER A 53 6.45 -6.45 -7.19
C SER A 53 6.59 -5.45 -6.05
N PHE A 54 7.11 -5.92 -4.92
CA PHE A 54 7.36 -5.06 -3.76
C PHE A 54 8.26 -3.85 -4.08
N LYS A 55 9.34 -4.07 -4.84
CA LYS A 55 10.21 -3.00 -5.33
C LYS A 55 9.43 -1.98 -6.14
N LYS A 56 8.58 -2.43 -7.07
CA LYS A 56 7.78 -1.54 -7.91
C LYS A 56 6.76 -0.74 -7.10
N ALA A 57 6.14 -1.36 -6.10
CA ALA A 57 5.21 -0.69 -5.21
C ALA A 57 5.89 0.47 -4.44
N ARG A 58 7.13 0.27 -3.98
CA ARG A 58 7.93 1.33 -3.34
C ARG A 58 8.27 2.47 -4.30
N GLU A 59 8.66 2.15 -5.53
CA GLU A 59 8.92 3.16 -6.57
C GLU A 59 7.67 4.01 -6.85
N LEU A 60 6.51 3.37 -7.03
CA LEU A 60 5.23 4.06 -7.25
C LEU A 60 4.85 4.95 -6.04
N ALA A 61 4.99 4.44 -4.82
CA ALA A 61 4.73 5.23 -3.62
C ALA A 61 5.65 6.45 -3.52
N ASN A 62 6.91 6.33 -3.92
CA ASN A 62 7.85 7.44 -3.97
C ASN A 62 7.46 8.50 -5.01
N GLN A 63 7.06 8.06 -6.21
CA GLN A 63 6.57 8.96 -7.27
C GLN A 63 5.37 9.78 -6.80
N TRP A 64 4.36 9.12 -6.21
CA TRP A 64 3.18 9.81 -5.69
C TRP A 64 3.49 10.75 -4.53
N ARG A 65 4.45 10.39 -3.67
CA ARG A 65 4.90 11.28 -2.59
C ARG A 65 5.50 12.59 -3.14
N SER A 66 6.30 12.51 -4.19
CA SER A 66 6.84 13.71 -4.84
C SER A 66 5.73 14.60 -5.42
N VAL A 67 4.72 14.01 -6.04
CA VAL A 67 3.56 14.75 -6.58
C VAL A 67 2.78 15.45 -5.45
N LEU A 68 2.51 14.74 -4.36
CA LEU A 68 1.80 15.31 -3.21
C LEU A 68 2.58 16.43 -2.54
N HIS A 69 3.90 16.29 -2.44
CA HIS A 69 4.75 17.33 -1.87
C HIS A 69 4.64 18.65 -2.66
N ILE A 70 4.68 18.57 -3.99
CA ILE A 70 4.49 19.74 -4.86
C ILE A 70 3.08 20.33 -4.68
N SER A 71 2.05 19.48 -4.62
CA SER A 71 0.65 19.93 -4.47
C SER A 71 0.36 20.63 -3.14
N LEU A 72 1.09 20.32 -2.07
CA LEU A 72 0.89 20.96 -0.75
C LEU A 72 1.60 22.31 -0.62
N LEU A 73 2.59 22.61 -1.46
CA LEU A 73 3.32 23.88 -1.45
C LEU A 73 2.60 25.00 -2.24
N ASN A 74 1.61 24.64 -3.06
CA ASN A 74 0.82 25.56 -3.88
C ASN A 74 -0.54 25.95 -3.27
N THR A 75 -0.73 25.68 -1.98
CA THR A 75 -1.92 26.07 -1.19
C THR A 75 -1.52 27.00 -0.07
#